data_AF-A0A444V641-F1
#
_entry.id   AF-A0A444V641-F1
#
_cell.length_a   1.000
_cell.length_b   1.000
_cell.length_c   1.000
_cell.angle_alpha   90.00
_cell.angle_beta   90.00
_cell.angle_gamma   90.00
#
_symmetry.space_group_name_H-M   'P 1'
#
loop_
_entity.id
_entity.type
_entity.pdbx_description
1 polymer ?
#
loop_
_entity_poly.entity_id
_entity_poly.type
_entity_poly.pdbx_seq_one_letter_code
_entity_poly.pdbx_strand_id
1 'polypeptide(L)'
;MEPIATWSHESVIRWLRGLEPALQQYHFEEWQLTGEYLLRLSYQDLERLGIRKIGHQELILEAVELLCSLNYDVRRENMRSVTEKLRGVSHTLQGVIQSRWKVNTYKGTSVSKLAPDILLSIIDLVTAAKALFSWLNRILAVSVYCIHI
;
A
#
# COMPACT_ATOMS: atom_id res chain seq x y z
N MET A 1 13.82 1.56 4.92
CA MET A 1 13.43 2.95 4.57
C MET A 1 13.40 3.73 5.86
N GLU A 2 14.10 4.86 5.92
CA GLU A 2 13.96 5.78 7.07
C GLU A 2 12.53 6.34 7.12
N PRO A 3 11.96 6.62 8.30
CA PRO A 3 10.64 7.23 8.40
C PRO A 3 10.61 8.58 7.67
N ILE A 4 9.54 8.86 6.91
CA ILE A 4 9.45 10.13 6.18
C ILE A 4 9.53 11.33 7.13
N ALA A 5 9.02 11.23 8.35
CA ALA A 5 9.11 12.29 9.35
C ALA A 5 10.55 12.69 9.70
N THR A 6 11.54 11.81 9.48
CA THR A 6 12.96 12.11 9.73
C THR A 6 13.72 12.54 8.48
N TRP A 7 13.04 12.71 7.34
CA TRP A 7 13.69 13.16 6.10
C TRP A 7 14.28 14.56 6.28
N SER A 8 15.55 14.68 5.87
CA SER A 8 16.23 15.95 5.74
C SER A 8 15.61 16.80 4.62
N HIS A 9 15.93 18.09 4.62
CA HIS A 9 15.53 19.01 3.56
C HIS A 9 15.96 18.51 2.17
N GLU A 10 17.19 17.99 2.05
CA GLU A 10 17.72 17.43 0.80
C GLU A 10 16.92 16.22 0.31
N SER A 11 16.51 15.33 1.21
CA SER A 11 15.67 14.18 0.86
C SER A 11 14.28 14.61 0.39
N VAL A 12 13.70 15.64 1.01
CA VAL A 12 12.42 16.22 0.58
C VAL A 12 12.53 16.85 -0.81
N ILE A 13 13.58 17.62 -1.08
CA ILE A 13 13.82 18.19 -2.41
C ILE A 13 13.93 17.07 -3.45
N ARG A 14 14.75 16.04 -3.17
CA ARG A 14 14.95 14.93 -4.11
C ARG A 14 13.63 14.23 -4.43
N TRP A 15 12.77 14.04 -3.44
CA TRP A 15 11.43 13.51 -3.64
C TRP A 15 10.53 14.43 -4.49
N LEU A 16 10.49 15.74 -4.19
CA LEU A 16 9.75 16.73 -4.98
C LEU A 16 10.22 16.80 -6.44
N ARG A 17 11.53 16.62 -6.68
CA ARG A 17 12.12 16.53 -8.03
C ARG A 17 11.70 15.27 -8.80
N GLY A 18 11.23 14.24 -8.10
CA GLY A 18 10.66 13.03 -8.70
C GLY A 18 9.18 13.16 -9.11
N LEU A 19 8.51 14.26 -8.77
CA LEU A 19 7.12 14.51 -9.17
C LEU A 19 6.99 14.95 -10.63
N GLU A 20 5.75 15.17 -11.07
CA GLU A 20 5.38 15.59 -12.42
C GLU A 20 6.26 16.71 -13.01
N PRO A 21 6.66 16.63 -14.30
CA PRO A 21 7.48 17.65 -14.95
C PRO A 21 6.92 19.07 -14.84
N ALA A 22 5.58 19.21 -14.81
CA ALA A 22 4.90 20.49 -14.64
C ALA A 22 5.23 21.20 -13.32
N LEU A 23 5.65 20.47 -12.29
CA LEU A 23 5.99 21.01 -10.98
C LEU A 23 7.46 21.46 -10.89
N GLN A 24 8.31 21.06 -11.82
CA GLN A 24 9.76 21.32 -11.75
C GLN A 24 10.14 22.80 -11.95
N GLN A 25 9.18 23.63 -12.35
CA GLN A 25 9.33 25.08 -12.43
C GLN A 25 9.44 25.78 -11.06
N TYR A 26 9.10 25.10 -9.96
CA TYR A 26 9.19 25.66 -8.61
C TYR A 26 10.60 25.51 -8.01
N HIS A 27 11.00 26.50 -7.23
CA HIS A 27 12.28 26.53 -6.51
C HIS A 27 12.13 25.83 -5.15
N PHE A 28 12.06 24.50 -5.15
CA PHE A 28 11.86 23.69 -3.93
C PHE A 28 12.95 23.89 -2.87
N GLU A 29 14.15 24.30 -3.29
CA GLU A 29 15.30 24.58 -2.44
C GLU A 29 15.06 25.75 -1.48
N GLU A 30 14.17 26.68 -1.84
CA GLU A 30 13.84 27.85 -1.01
C GLU A 30 12.81 27.53 0.07
N TRP A 31 12.09 26.40 -0.05
CA TRP A 31 10.98 26.09 0.84
C TRP A 31 11.42 25.59 2.22
N GLN A 32 12.68 25.16 2.36
CA GLN A 32 13.26 24.67 3.62
C GLN A 32 12.38 23.62 4.35
N LEU A 33 11.64 22.81 3.58
CA LEU A 33 10.72 21.81 4.13
C LEU A 33 11.50 20.62 4.67
N THR A 34 11.13 20.18 5.87
CA THR A 34 11.52 18.87 6.42
C THR A 34 10.42 17.84 6.14
N GLY A 35 10.74 16.56 6.33
CA GLY A 35 9.75 15.49 6.18
C GLY A 35 8.52 15.63 7.09
N GLU A 36 8.68 16.14 8.31
CA GLU A 36 7.56 16.39 9.21
C GLU A 36 6.61 17.48 8.68
N TYR A 37 7.15 18.53 8.07
CA TYR A 37 6.34 19.58 7.43
C TYR A 37 5.71 19.07 6.14
N LEU A 38 6.44 18.29 5.34
CA LEU A 38 5.93 17.69 4.10
C LEU A 38 4.64 16.89 4.38
N LEU A 39 4.64 16.05 5.42
CA LEU A 39 3.49 15.21 5.78
C LEU A 39 2.27 16.00 6.30
N ARG A 40 2.43 17.30 6.59
CA ARG A 40 1.36 18.18 7.08
C ARG A 40 1.02 19.30 6.11
N LEU A 41 1.55 19.27 4.88
CA LEU A 41 1.28 20.28 3.87
C LEU A 41 -0.22 20.48 3.65
N SER A 42 -0.66 21.73 3.74
CA SER A 42 -2.01 22.14 3.37
C SER A 42 -2.00 23.00 2.11
N TYR A 43 -3.17 23.19 1.50
CA TYR A 43 -3.33 24.12 0.38
C TYR A 43 -2.87 25.54 0.74
N GLN A 44 -3.10 25.98 1.98
CA GLN A 44 -2.68 27.30 2.46
C GLN A 44 -1.16 27.43 2.53
N ASP A 45 -0.46 26.36 2.91
CA ASP A 45 1.00 26.35 2.93
C ASP A 45 1.56 26.42 1.51
N LEU A 46 0.97 25.68 0.56
CA LEU A 46 1.36 25.74 -0.84
C LEU A 46 1.14 27.13 -1.44
N GLU A 47 0.05 27.81 -1.08
CA GLU A 47 -0.16 29.22 -1.49
C GLU A 47 0.92 30.15 -0.93
N ARG A 48 1.32 29.99 0.33
CA ARG A 48 2.42 30.76 0.96
C ARG A 48 3.77 30.48 0.30
N LEU A 49 3.97 29.27 -0.19
CA LEU A 49 5.15 28.84 -0.96
C LEU A 49 5.08 29.26 -2.44
N GLY A 50 4.04 30.00 -2.85
CA GLY A 50 3.91 30.57 -4.18
C GLY A 50 3.17 29.70 -5.21
N ILE A 51 2.67 28.53 -4.80
CA ILE A 51 1.89 27.65 -5.67
C ILE A 51 0.43 28.05 -5.60
N ARG A 52 -0.03 28.83 -6.58
CA ARG A 52 -1.44 29.28 -6.66
C ARG A 52 -2.29 28.51 -7.67
N LYS A 53 -1.65 27.73 -8.55
CA LYS A 53 -2.36 26.92 -9.54
C LYS A 53 -2.98 25.72 -8.82
N ILE A 54 -4.32 25.65 -8.79
CA ILE A 54 -5.07 24.58 -8.12
C ILE A 54 -4.58 23.20 -8.57
N GLY A 55 -4.46 22.96 -9.87
CA GLY A 55 -3.97 21.67 -10.38
C GLY A 55 -2.56 21.30 -9.89
N HIS A 56 -1.68 22.27 -9.64
CA HIS A 56 -0.36 21.97 -9.07
C HIS A 56 -0.43 21.67 -7.58
N GLN A 57 -1.32 22.34 -6.85
CA GLN A 57 -1.58 22.03 -5.45
C GLN A 57 -2.14 20.62 -5.31
N GLU A 58 -3.09 20.24 -6.16
CA GLU A 58 -3.68 18.89 -6.20
C GLU A 58 -2.62 17.82 -6.44
N LEU A 59 -1.78 17.99 -7.47
CA LEU A 59 -0.69 17.03 -7.77
C LEU A 59 0.26 16.82 -6.58
N ILE A 60 0.64 17.90 -5.88
CA ILE A 60 1.52 17.81 -4.72
C ILE A 60 0.81 17.15 -3.54
N LEU A 61 -0.42 17.56 -3.24
CA LEU A 61 -1.18 17.03 -2.10
C LEU A 61 -1.56 15.56 -2.30
N GLU A 62 -1.90 15.15 -3.52
CA GLU A 62 -2.14 13.75 -3.87
C GLU A 62 -0.86 12.91 -3.66
N ALA A 63 0.29 13.42 -4.13
CA ALA A 63 1.57 12.75 -3.91
C ALA A 63 1.92 12.63 -2.41
N VAL A 64 1.64 13.67 -1.61
CA VAL A 64 1.82 13.65 -0.15
C VAL A 64 0.86 12.66 0.51
N GLU A 65 -0.40 12.58 0.08
CA GLU A 65 -1.37 11.62 0.60
C GLU A 65 -0.96 10.16 0.32
N LEU A 66 -0.44 9.89 -0.88
CA LEU A 66 0.16 8.60 -1.23
C LEU A 66 1.36 8.30 -0.32
N LEU A 67 2.25 9.28 -0.13
CA LEU A 67 3.42 9.14 0.74
C LEU A 67 3.02 8.85 2.20
N CYS A 68 1.98 9.52 2.71
CA CYS A 68 1.38 9.27 4.02
C CYS A 68 0.80 7.86 4.13
N SER A 69 0.01 7.43 3.14
CA SER A 69 -0.59 6.09 3.08
C SER A 69 0.48 5.01 3.14
N LEU A 70 1.57 5.20 2.38
CA LEU A 70 2.72 4.30 2.38
C LEU A 70 3.42 4.26 3.74
N ASN A 71 3.65 5.42 4.38
CA ASN A 71 4.28 5.51 5.69
C ASN A 71 3.45 4.81 6.79
N TYR A 72 2.13 4.88 6.68
CA TYR A 72 1.22 4.32 7.67
C TYR A 72 1.01 2.81 7.48
N ASP A 73 0.90 2.34 6.24
CA ASP A 73 0.65 0.94 5.93
C ASP A 73 1.90 0.07 6.02
N VAL A 74 3.09 0.59 5.69
CA VAL A 74 4.36 -0.10 5.98
C VAL A 74 4.54 -0.32 7.48
N ARG A 75 3.95 0.53 8.33
CA ARG A 75 3.95 0.36 9.79
C ARG A 75 2.88 -0.60 10.31
N ARG A 76 1.75 -0.78 9.62
CA ARG A 76 0.66 -1.69 10.05
C ARG A 76 0.79 -3.11 9.51
N GLU A 77 1.15 -3.28 8.24
CA GLU A 77 1.19 -4.58 7.57
C GLU A 77 2.48 -4.69 6.75
N ASN A 78 3.47 -5.41 7.31
CA ASN A 78 4.68 -5.74 6.57
C ASN A 78 4.45 -7.00 5.73
N MET A 79 5.21 -7.17 4.64
CA MET A 79 5.11 -8.31 3.71
C MET A 79 5.00 -9.66 4.42
N ARG A 80 5.74 -9.80 5.52
CA ARG A 80 5.78 -11.03 6.30
C ARG A 80 4.42 -11.35 6.88
N SER A 81 3.70 -10.40 7.50
CA SER A 81 2.40 -10.67 8.11
C SER A 81 1.32 -11.03 7.10
N VAL A 82 1.24 -10.33 5.97
CA VAL A 82 0.28 -10.63 4.89
C VAL A 82 0.58 -11.96 4.21
N THR A 83 1.86 -12.29 4.02
CA THR A 83 2.29 -13.59 3.47
C THR A 83 2.03 -14.73 4.45
N GLU A 84 2.30 -14.52 5.74
CA GLU A 84 2.00 -15.47 6.82
C GLU A 84 0.52 -15.79 6.91
N LYS A 85 -0.33 -14.76 6.82
CA LYS A 85 -1.79 -14.91 6.82
C LYS A 85 -2.26 -15.73 5.62
N LEU A 86 -1.79 -15.42 4.41
CA LEU A 86 -2.12 -16.18 3.20
C LEU A 86 -1.72 -17.66 3.33
N ARG A 87 -0.50 -17.90 3.80
CA ARG A 87 0.02 -19.26 4.04
C ARG A 87 -0.83 -20.00 5.08
N GLY A 88 -1.18 -19.36 6.19
CA GLY A 88 -2.01 -19.94 7.25
C GLY A 88 -3.38 -20.38 6.72
N VAL A 89 -4.07 -19.51 5.99
CA VAL A 89 -5.39 -19.83 5.42
C VAL A 89 -5.29 -20.93 4.36
N SER A 90 -4.24 -20.94 3.54
CA SER A 90 -3.99 -22.01 2.57
C SER A 90 -3.83 -23.38 3.25
N HIS A 91 -3.10 -23.45 4.36
CA HIS A 91 -2.95 -24.69 5.13
C HIS A 91 -4.26 -25.13 5.78
N THR A 92 -5.05 -24.18 6.32
CA THR A 92 -6.39 -24.47 6.86
C THR A 92 -7.28 -25.09 5.79
N LEU A 93 -7.36 -24.49 4.60
CA LEU A 93 -8.15 -25.02 3.48
C LEU A 93 -7.67 -26.43 3.08
N GLN A 94 -6.35 -26.63 2.98
CA GLN A 94 -5.77 -27.94 2.68
C GLN A 94 -6.17 -28.99 3.73
N GLY A 95 -6.12 -28.64 5.02
CA GLY A 95 -6.52 -29.51 6.12
C GLY A 95 -8.00 -29.87 6.09
N VAL A 96 -8.88 -28.90 5.80
CA VAL A 96 -10.33 -29.12 5.64
C VAL A 96 -10.61 -30.08 4.48
N ILE A 97 -10.00 -29.87 3.31
CA ILE A 97 -10.16 -30.73 2.14
C ILE A 97 -9.67 -32.16 2.44
N GLN A 98 -8.45 -32.29 2.97
CA GLN A 98 -7.87 -33.61 3.27
C GLN A 98 -8.67 -34.37 4.32
N SER A 99 -9.15 -33.70 5.37
CA SER A 99 -9.97 -34.32 6.41
C SER A 99 -11.28 -34.86 5.81
N ARG A 100 -11.91 -34.12 4.90
CA ARG A 100 -13.10 -34.62 4.20
C ARG A 100 -12.80 -35.78 3.26
N TRP A 101 -11.68 -35.75 2.54
CA TRP A 101 -11.31 -36.83 1.64
C TRP A 101 -11.05 -38.14 2.40
N LYS A 102 -10.47 -38.07 3.60
CA LYS A 102 -10.31 -39.24 4.48
C LYS A 102 -11.64 -39.79 5.02
N VAL A 103 -12.64 -38.93 5.22
CA VAL A 103 -13.97 -39.31 5.71
C VAL A 103 -14.90 -39.77 4.58
N ASN A 104 -14.69 -39.30 3.36
CA ASN A 104 -15.53 -39.60 2.20
C ASN A 104 -15.11 -40.92 1.51
N THR A 105 -15.21 -42.04 2.23
CA THR A 105 -15.30 -43.37 1.62
C THR A 105 -16.67 -43.49 0.94
N TYR A 106 -16.68 -43.08 -0.33
CA TYR A 106 -17.70 -43.28 -1.37
C TYR A 106 -19.00 -44.01 -0.93
N LYS A 107 -20.07 -43.24 -0.68
CA LYS A 107 -21.44 -43.71 -0.90
C LYS A 107 -22.06 -42.81 -1.94
N GLY A 108 -22.18 -43.34 -3.16
CA GLY A 108 -22.84 -42.65 -4.26
C GLY A 108 -24.23 -42.16 -3.84
N THR A 109 -24.73 -41.18 -4.60
CA THR A 109 -26.10 -40.63 -4.55
C THR A 109 -26.35 -39.31 -3.80
N SER A 110 -25.38 -38.40 -3.68
CA SER A 110 -25.73 -36.97 -3.64
C SER A 110 -24.60 -36.08 -4.11
N VAL A 111 -24.90 -35.15 -5.02
CA VAL A 111 -24.06 -33.98 -5.30
C VAL A 111 -24.07 -33.15 -4.02
N SER A 112 -23.08 -33.36 -3.14
CA SER A 112 -23.02 -32.67 -1.86
C SER A 112 -22.75 -31.18 -2.11
N LYS A 113 -23.68 -30.33 -1.66
CA LYS A 113 -23.48 -28.87 -1.63
C LYS A 113 -22.14 -28.58 -0.94
N LEU A 114 -21.34 -27.67 -1.51
CA LEU A 114 -20.06 -27.28 -0.93
C LEU A 114 -20.28 -26.79 0.50
N ALA A 115 -19.53 -27.35 1.44
CA ALA A 115 -19.80 -27.12 2.84
C ALA A 115 -19.43 -25.67 3.25
N PRO A 116 -20.19 -25.03 4.17
CA PRO A 116 -20.00 -23.62 4.52
C PRO A 116 -18.60 -23.25 5.02
N ASP A 117 -17.92 -24.17 5.71
CA ASP A 117 -16.55 -24.06 6.19
C ASP A 117 -15.51 -24.02 5.05
N ILE A 118 -15.76 -24.75 3.95
CA ILE A 118 -14.92 -24.69 2.75
C ILE A 118 -15.14 -23.35 2.05
N LEU A 119 -16.39 -22.90 1.92
CA LEU A 119 -16.71 -21.60 1.35
C LEU A 119 -16.07 -20.46 2.13
N LEU A 120 -16.13 -20.50 3.47
CA LEU A 120 -15.49 -19.51 4.33
C LEU A 120 -13.96 -19.52 4.17
N SER A 121 -13.35 -20.72 4.14
CA SER A 121 -11.90 -20.86 3.93
C SER A 121 -11.45 -20.33 2.57
N ILE A 122 -12.28 -20.49 1.52
CA ILE A 122 -12.03 -19.91 0.19
C ILE A 122 -12.13 -18.38 0.23
N ILE A 123 -13.14 -17.82 0.91
CA ILE A 123 -13.30 -16.37 1.07
C ILE A 123 -12.10 -15.78 1.81
N ASP A 124 -11.66 -16.42 2.89
CA ASP A 124 -10.48 -16.00 3.65
C ASP A 124 -9.21 -16.04 2.79
N LEU A 125 -9.07 -17.07 1.93
CA LEU A 125 -7.93 -17.21 1.02
C LEU A 125 -7.91 -16.09 -0.02
N VAL A 126 -9.05 -15.82 -0.65
CA VAL A 126 -9.20 -14.72 -1.61
C VAL A 126 -8.93 -13.37 -0.95
N THR A 127 -9.40 -13.18 0.28
CA THR A 127 -9.17 -11.94 1.04
C THR A 127 -7.69 -11.75 1.36
N ALA A 128 -7.00 -12.80 1.83
CA ALA A 128 -5.56 -12.75 2.08
C ALA A 128 -4.75 -12.52 0.80
N ALA A 129 -5.15 -13.13 -0.31
CA ALA A 129 -4.49 -12.94 -1.62
C ALA A 129 -4.67 -11.50 -2.14
N LYS A 130 -5.88 -10.93 -2.00
CA LYS A 130 -6.14 -9.52 -2.34
C LYS A 130 -5.34 -8.55 -1.48
N ALA A 131 -5.15 -8.86 -0.20
CA ALA A 131 -4.32 -8.05 0.69
C ALA A 131 -2.85 -8.06 0.23
N LEU A 132 -2.30 -9.24 -0.08
CA LEU A 132 -0.93 -9.36 -0.62
C LEU A 132 -0.77 -8.66 -1.97
N PHE A 133 -1.73 -8.82 -2.88
CA PHE A 133 -1.72 -8.13 -4.18
C PHE A 133 -1.74 -6.61 -4.00
N SER A 134 -2.63 -6.10 -3.15
CA SER A 134 -2.70 -4.67 -2.83
C SER A 134 -1.38 -4.17 -2.26
N TRP A 135 -0.75 -4.94 -1.39
CA TRP A 135 0.56 -4.61 -0.81
C TRP A 135 1.67 -4.54 -1.87
N LEU A 136 1.74 -5.54 -2.77
CA LEU A 136 2.70 -5.55 -3.87
C LEU A 136 2.48 -4.39 -4.84
N ASN A 137 1.23 -4.12 -5.22
CA ASN A 137 0.90 -3.03 -6.12
C ASN A 137 1.32 -1.67 -5.53
N ARG A 138 1.19 -1.49 -4.20
CA ARG A 138 1.64 -0.28 -3.51
C ARG A 138 3.15 -0.13 -3.53
N ILE A 139 3.92 -1.20 -3.32
CA ILE A 139 5.40 -1.13 -3.44
C ILE A 139 5.82 -0.87 -4.88
N LEU A 140 5.14 -1.46 -5.86
CA LEU A 140 5.44 -1.18 -7.26
C LEU A 140 5.12 0.27 -7.61
N ALA A 141 4.08 0.86 -7.06
CA ALA A 141 3.84 2.30 -7.16
C ALA A 141 4.99 3.11 -6.53
N VAL A 142 5.47 2.74 -5.32
CA VAL A 142 6.67 3.35 -4.70
C VAL A 142 7.88 3.23 -5.63
N SER A 143 8.07 2.10 -6.28
CA SER A 143 9.17 1.85 -7.20
C SER A 143 9.14 2.81 -8.39
N VAL A 144 7.97 3.17 -8.90
CA VAL A 144 7.86 4.13 -10.02
C VAL A 144 8.16 5.57 -9.57
N TYR A 145 7.75 5.95 -8.35
CA TYR A 145 7.96 7.31 -7.83
C TYR A 145 9.27 7.51 -7.04
N CYS A 146 9.95 6.44 -6.60
CA CYS A 146 11.18 6.52 -5.80
C CYS A 146 12.44 5.95 -6.50
N ILE A 147 12.37 5.29 -7.66
CA ILE A 147 13.60 4.78 -8.34
C ILE A 147 14.47 5.90 -8.94
N HIS A 148 14.02 7.15 -8.93
CA HIS A 148 14.87 8.30 -9.28
C HIS A 148 15.49 9.02 -8.06
N ILE A 149 15.46 8.42 -6.87
CA ILE A 149 16.25 8.83 -5.69
C ILE A 149 17.55 8.03 -5.64
#